data_AF-A0A183PJ60-F1
#
_entry.id   AF-A0A183PJ60-F1
#
_cell.length_a   1.000
_cell.length_b   1.000
_cell.length_c   1.000
_cell.angle_alpha   90.00
_cell.angle_beta   90.00
_cell.angle_gamma   90.00
#
_symmetry.space_group_name_H-M   'P 1'
#
loop_
_entity.id
_entity.type
_entity.pdbx_description
1 polymer ?
#
loop_
_entity_poly.entity_id
_entity_poly.type
_entity_poly.pdbx_seq_one_letter_code
_entity_poly.pdbx_strand_id
1 'polypeptide(L)'
;MNTVVLGAVRDPQEGTFLESCGVADLITTCYGGRNKQMGIALATTNEPLAQLEKERLNGQSAQGPLTAAEVYAMLEPKGLLEKYPIFTTVHKVCTRQFDPKNFICCLANHPEHR
;
A
#
# COMPACT_ATOMS: atom_id res chain seq x y z
N MET A 1 39.14 -12.11 -9.53
CA MET A 1 38.20 -11.16 -10.18
C MET A 1 37.13 -11.99 -10.87
N ASN A 2 36.03 -12.28 -10.18
CA ASN A 2 34.86 -12.92 -10.80
C ASN A 2 33.74 -11.87 -10.83
N THR A 3 33.53 -11.30 -12.02
CA THR A 3 32.39 -10.44 -12.30
C THR A 3 31.17 -11.34 -12.38
N VAL A 4 30.32 -11.31 -11.35
CA VAL A 4 28.95 -11.82 -11.46
C VAL A 4 28.26 -10.96 -12.49
N VAL A 5 27.94 -11.55 -13.64
CA VAL A 5 27.05 -10.93 -14.62
C VAL A 5 25.70 -10.80 -13.93
N LEU A 6 25.34 -9.58 -13.52
CA LEU A 6 23.98 -9.24 -13.12
C LEU A 6 23.09 -9.62 -14.31
N GLY A 7 22.34 -10.71 -14.17
CA GLY A 7 21.35 -11.12 -15.13
C GLY A 7 20.44 -9.95 -15.45
N ALA A 8 20.11 -9.78 -16.73
CA ALA A 8 19.33 -8.67 -17.26
C ALA A 8 18.22 -8.24 -16.29
N VAL A 9 18.21 -6.95 -15.94
CA VAL A 9 17.08 -6.32 -15.25
C VAL A 9 15.86 -6.60 -16.12
N ARG A 10 15.01 -7.53 -15.69
CA ARG A 10 13.74 -7.79 -16.37
C ARG A 10 12.78 -6.74 -15.86
N ASP A 11 12.55 -5.73 -16.69
CA ASP A 11 11.48 -4.79 -16.42
C ASP A 11 10.15 -5.56 -16.38
N PRO A 12 9.29 -5.29 -15.37
CA PRO A 12 7.97 -5.88 -15.34
C PRO A 12 7.22 -5.50 -16.62
N GLN A 13 6.65 -6.49 -17.30
CA GLN A 13 5.86 -6.24 -18.50
C GLN A 13 4.52 -5.65 -18.09
N GLU A 14 4.16 -4.49 -18.64
CA GLU A 14 2.89 -3.83 -18.31
C GLU A 14 1.69 -4.75 -18.54
N GLY A 15 1.74 -5.57 -19.60
CA GLY A 15 0.71 -6.57 -19.90
C GLY A 15 0.46 -7.55 -18.76
N THR A 16 1.46 -7.87 -17.93
CA THR A 16 1.29 -8.74 -16.76
C THR A 16 0.34 -8.15 -15.72
N PHE A 17 0.26 -6.82 -15.59
CA PHE A 17 -0.72 -6.19 -14.68
C PHE A 17 -2.16 -6.27 -15.19
N LEU A 18 -2.35 -6.53 -16.49
CA LEU A 18 -3.67 -6.72 -17.09
C LEU A 18 -4.16 -8.18 -16.96
N GLU A 19 -3.29 -9.10 -16.55
CA GLU A 19 -3.68 -10.47 -16.21
C GLU A 19 -4.45 -10.54 -14.90
N SER A 20 -5.05 -11.70 -14.62
CA SER A 20 -5.90 -11.91 -13.43
C SER A 20 -5.17 -11.59 -12.11
N CYS A 21 -3.88 -11.88 -12.03
CA CYS A 21 -3.06 -11.60 -10.85
C CYS A 21 -2.79 -10.10 -10.62
N GLY A 22 -3.09 -9.24 -11.59
CA GLY A 22 -3.02 -7.79 -11.47
C GLY A 22 -4.41 -7.18 -11.30
N VAL A 23 -5.03 -6.76 -12.42
CA VAL A 23 -6.24 -5.94 -12.40
C VAL A 23 -7.44 -6.64 -11.78
N ALA A 24 -7.65 -7.94 -12.04
CA ALA A 24 -8.81 -8.65 -11.49
C ALA A 24 -8.69 -8.84 -9.98
N ASP A 25 -7.52 -9.26 -9.50
CA ASP A 25 -7.23 -9.42 -8.07
C ASP A 25 -7.30 -8.07 -7.32
N LEU A 26 -6.80 -7.00 -7.93
CA LEU A 26 -6.88 -5.66 -7.37
C LEU A 26 -8.34 -5.20 -7.24
N ILE A 27 -9.16 -5.38 -8.28
CA ILE A 27 -10.58 -5.02 -8.25
C ILE A 27 -11.29 -5.79 -7.14
N THR A 28 -11.20 -7.13 -7.13
CA THR A 28 -11.93 -7.93 -6.15
C THR A 28 -11.50 -7.60 -4.72
N THR A 29 -10.19 -7.42 -4.47
CA THR A 29 -9.66 -7.04 -3.15
C THR A 29 -10.12 -5.66 -2.70
N CYS A 30 -10.18 -4.67 -3.61
CA CYS A 30 -10.67 -3.33 -3.30
C CYS A 30 -12.18 -3.30 -3.03
N TYR A 31 -12.96 -4.17 -3.70
CA TYR A 31 -14.41 -4.25 -3.52
C TYR A 31 -14.81 -5.11 -2.31
N GLY A 32 -14.03 -6.13 -1.96
CA GLY A 32 -14.31 -7.03 -0.85
C GLY A 32 -13.03 -7.67 -0.32
N GLY A 33 -12.76 -7.49 0.96
CA GLY A 33 -11.60 -8.11 1.59
C GLY A 33 -11.25 -7.49 2.94
N ARG A 34 -10.39 -8.19 3.68
CA ARG A 34 -9.94 -7.78 5.02
C ARG A 34 -9.19 -6.45 4.99
N ASN A 35 -8.37 -6.21 3.96
CA ASN A 35 -7.67 -4.94 3.77
C ASN A 35 -8.65 -3.77 3.58
N LYS A 36 -9.71 -3.95 2.79
CA LYS A 36 -10.77 -2.94 2.62
C LYS A 36 -11.47 -2.64 3.96
N GLN A 37 -11.85 -3.69 4.69
CA GLN A 37 -12.49 -3.54 6.01
C GLN A 37 -11.59 -2.78 6.99
N MET A 38 -10.30 -3.07 7.01
CA MET A 38 -9.32 -2.33 7.82
C MET A 38 -9.15 -0.88 7.36
N GLY A 39 -9.10 -0.62 6.06
CA GLY A 39 -9.04 0.74 5.51
C GLY A 39 -10.24 1.58 5.92
N ILE A 40 -11.46 1.02 5.85
CA ILE A 40 -12.68 1.69 6.31
C ILE A 40 -12.61 1.97 7.82
N ALA A 41 -12.15 1.01 8.62
CA ALA A 41 -12.05 1.18 10.06
C ALA A 41 -11.01 2.24 10.44
N LEU A 42 -9.86 2.28 9.76
CA LEU A 42 -8.84 3.31 9.93
C LEU A 42 -9.37 4.70 9.55
N ALA A 43 -10.19 4.79 8.51
CA ALA A 43 -10.76 6.06 8.04
C ALA A 43 -11.90 6.61 8.92
N THR A 44 -12.64 5.73 9.60
CA THR A 44 -13.83 6.10 10.37
C THR A 44 -13.61 6.15 11.89
N THR A 45 -12.44 5.71 12.37
CA THR A 45 -12.09 5.68 13.79
C THR A 45 -10.68 6.23 14.03
N ASN A 46 -10.37 6.58 15.27
CA ASN A 46 -9.01 6.95 15.71
C ASN A 46 -8.30 5.83 16.49
N GLU A 47 -8.84 4.61 16.48
CA GLU A 47 -8.30 3.50 17.27
C GLU A 47 -6.97 2.98 16.68
N PRO A 48 -6.06 2.46 17.51
CA PRO A 48 -4.82 1.86 17.01
C PRO A 48 -5.09 0.67 16.06
N LEU A 49 -4.22 0.49 15.05
CA LEU A 49 -4.35 -0.58 14.07
C LEU A 49 -4.53 -1.97 14.70
N ALA A 50 -3.73 -2.28 15.73
CA ALA A 50 -3.77 -3.58 16.41
C ALA A 50 -5.12 -3.85 17.11
N GLN A 51 -5.76 -2.80 17.63
CA GLN A 51 -7.10 -2.92 18.22
C GLN A 51 -8.13 -3.18 17.13
N LEU A 52 -8.10 -2.39 16.06
CA LEU A 52 -8.99 -2.56 14.91
C LEU A 52 -8.89 -3.95 14.29
N GLU A 53 -7.67 -4.49 14.14
CA GLU A 53 -7.46 -5.82 13.59
C GLU A 53 -8.12 -6.90 14.45
N LYS A 54 -7.91 -6.83 15.77
CA LYS A 54 -8.52 -7.76 16.72
C LYS A 54 -10.05 -7.72 16.68
N GLU A 55 -10.63 -6.53 16.64
CA GLU A 55 -12.09 -6.35 16.68
C GLU A 55 -12.79 -6.65 15.36
N ARG A 56 -12.12 -6.39 14.23
CA ARG A 56 -12.76 -6.45 12.90
C ARG A 56 -12.51 -7.78 12.20
N LEU A 57 -11.38 -8.43 12.48
CA LEU A 57 -10.95 -9.60 11.70
C LEU A 57 -11.06 -10.93 12.46
N ASN A 58 -11.59 -10.96 13.68
CA ASN A 58 -11.91 -12.19 14.44
C ASN A 58 -10.74 -13.21 14.49
N GLY A 59 -9.52 -12.73 14.71
CA GLY A 59 -8.31 -13.58 14.76
C GLY A 59 -7.63 -13.81 13.41
N GLN A 60 -8.16 -13.27 12.31
CA GLN A 60 -7.45 -13.18 11.04
C GLN A 60 -6.62 -11.89 10.95
N SER A 61 -5.66 -11.85 10.02
CA SER A 61 -4.81 -10.68 9.82
C SER A 61 -4.96 -10.09 8.42
N ALA A 62 -4.86 -8.76 8.33
CA ALA A 62 -4.78 -8.02 7.07
C ALA A 62 -3.31 -7.76 6.74
N GLN A 63 -2.85 -8.24 5.58
CA GLN A 63 -1.44 -8.07 5.18
C GLN A 63 -1.11 -6.65 4.71
N GLY A 64 -2.11 -5.87 4.28
CA GLY A 64 -1.92 -4.53 3.72
C GLY A 64 -1.10 -3.58 4.60
N PRO A 65 -1.41 -3.42 5.91
CA PRO A 65 -0.61 -2.61 6.80
C PRO A 65 0.85 -3.05 6.96
N LEU A 66 1.11 -4.36 7.01
CA LEU A 66 2.47 -4.91 7.10
C LEU A 66 3.26 -4.61 5.82
N THR A 67 2.65 -4.90 4.67
CA THR A 67 3.24 -4.59 3.36
C THR A 67 3.47 -3.10 3.18
N ALA A 68 2.57 -2.23 3.65
CA ALA A 68 2.75 -0.78 3.59
C ALA A 68 3.97 -0.32 4.41
N ALA A 69 4.22 -0.92 5.57
CA ALA A 69 5.42 -0.63 6.37
C ALA A 69 6.70 -1.07 5.66
N GLU A 70 6.72 -2.25 5.04
CA GLU A 70 7.87 -2.73 4.27
C GLU A 70 8.16 -1.86 3.04
N VAL A 71 7.11 -1.49 2.29
CA VAL A 71 7.24 -0.61 1.12
C VAL A 71 7.75 0.76 1.55
N TYR A 72 7.21 1.35 2.62
CA TYR A 72 7.71 2.62 3.16
C TYR A 72 9.20 2.53 3.54
N ALA A 73 9.58 1.49 4.30
CA ALA A 73 10.96 1.27 4.71
C ALA A 73 11.92 1.05 3.52
N MET A 74 11.44 0.52 2.40
CA MET A 74 12.21 0.35 1.16
C MET A 74 12.35 1.65 0.36
N LEU A 75 11.35 2.52 0.38
CA LEU A 75 11.31 3.77 -0.38
C LEU A 75 12.02 4.94 0.33
N GLU A 76 11.94 5.02 1.66
CA GLU A 76 12.51 6.09 2.48
C GLU A 76 14.02 6.29 2.25
N PRO A 77 14.89 5.28 2.39
CA PRO A 77 16.33 5.45 2.19
C PRO A 77 16.69 5.76 0.72
N LYS A 78 15.77 5.53 -0.22
CA LYS A 78 15.95 5.86 -1.65
C LYS A 78 15.46 7.26 -2.01
N GLY A 79 14.85 7.99 -1.07
CA GLY A 79 14.24 9.29 -1.33
C GLY A 79 13.03 9.23 -2.27
N LEU A 80 12.33 8.08 -2.33
CA LEU A 80 11.25 7.84 -3.30
C LEU A 80 9.83 8.04 -2.73
N LEU A 81 9.70 8.47 -1.48
CA LEU A 81 8.39 8.60 -0.81
C LEU A 81 7.41 9.53 -1.56
N GLU A 82 7.92 10.64 -2.09
CA GLU A 82 7.13 11.62 -2.86
C GLU A 82 6.76 11.13 -4.26
N LYS A 83 7.54 10.19 -4.82
CA LYS A 83 7.23 9.56 -6.12
C LYS A 83 6.09 8.55 -6.00
N TYR A 84 5.91 7.94 -4.82
CA TYR A 84 4.89 6.93 -4.57
C TYR A 84 3.96 7.36 -3.42
N PRO A 85 3.23 8.49 -3.56
CA PRO A 85 2.51 9.11 -2.45
C PRO A 85 1.39 8.23 -1.91
N ILE A 86 0.76 7.37 -2.73
CA ILE A 86 -0.29 6.45 -2.30
C ILE A 86 0.28 5.44 -1.28
N PHE A 87 1.38 4.77 -1.58
CA PHE A 87 2.01 3.82 -0.66
C PHE A 87 2.50 4.49 0.63
N THR A 88 3.15 5.64 0.49
CA THR A 88 3.62 6.45 1.61
C THR A 88 2.47 6.84 2.54
N THR A 89 1.36 7.32 1.98
CA THR A 89 0.22 7.80 2.76
C THR A 89 -0.54 6.66 3.42
N VAL A 90 -0.71 5.52 2.76
CA VAL A 90 -1.31 4.33 3.38
C VAL A 90 -0.54 3.92 4.63
N HIS A 91 0.81 3.88 4.57
CA HIS A 91 1.62 3.61 5.75
C HIS A 91 1.39 4.64 6.86
N LYS A 92 1.43 5.93 6.54
CA LYS A 92 1.22 7.01 7.52
C LYS A 92 -0.19 6.98 8.14
N VAL A 93 -1.21 6.56 7.40
CA VAL A 93 -2.56 6.33 7.93
C VAL A 93 -2.57 5.15 8.91
N CYS A 94 -1.96 4.03 8.53
CA CYS A 94 -1.85 2.85 9.41
C CYS A 94 -1.11 3.15 10.72
N THR A 95 -0.14 4.06 10.70
CA THR A 95 0.64 4.49 11.88
C THR A 95 0.10 5.74 12.56
N ARG A 96 -1.07 6.24 12.16
CA ARG A 96 -1.75 7.43 12.72
C ARG A 96 -0.93 8.73 12.61
N GLN A 97 -0.03 8.81 11.65
CA GLN A 97 0.76 10.01 11.33
C GLN A 97 0.09 10.88 10.25
N PHE A 98 -1.04 10.43 9.67
CA PHE A 98 -1.79 11.17 8.66
C PHE A 98 -3.30 10.99 8.85
N ASP A 99 -4.06 12.08 8.75
CA ASP A 99 -5.53 12.05 8.82
C ASP A 99 -6.11 11.47 7.51
N PRO A 100 -6.81 10.32 7.55
CA PRO A 100 -7.42 9.70 6.37
C PRO A 100 -8.35 10.62 5.58
N LYS A 101 -8.95 11.65 6.20
CA LYS A 101 -9.80 12.63 5.51
C LYS A 101 -9.06 13.40 4.42
N ASN A 102 -7.74 13.55 4.58
CA ASN A 102 -6.89 14.25 3.63
C ASN A 102 -6.31 13.31 2.56
N PHE A 103 -6.65 12.01 2.56
CA PHE A 103 -6.08 11.04 1.63
C PHE A 103 -6.37 11.41 0.16
N ILE A 104 -7.53 12.00 -0.11
CA ILE A 104 -7.91 12.46 -1.46
C ILE A 104 -6.94 13.53 -1.98
N CYS A 105 -6.34 14.35 -1.11
CA CYS A 105 -5.34 15.33 -1.53
C CYS A 105 -4.09 14.68 -2.13
N CYS A 106 -3.73 13.47 -1.67
CA CYS A 106 -2.61 12.71 -2.22
C CYS A 106 -2.88 12.24 -3.66
N LEU A 107 -4.14 11.94 -3.98
CA LEU A 107 -4.57 11.58 -5.34
C LEU A 107 -4.65 12.82 -6.24
N ALA A 108 -5.22 13.91 -5.74
CA ALA A 108 -5.37 15.16 -6.49
C ALA A 108 -4.02 15.77 -6.91
N ASN A 109 -2.95 15.50 -6.15
CA ASN A 109 -1.61 16.02 -6.38
C ASN A 109 -0.63 14.95 -6.89
N HIS A 110 -1.13 13.82 -7.41
CA HIS A 110 -0.30 12.68 -7.79
C HIS A 110 0.70 13.04 -8.91
N PRO A 111 1.97 12.59 -8.85
CA PRO A 111 2.99 12.89 -9.85
C PRO A 111 2.62 12.53 -11.29
N GLU A 112 1.79 11.50 -11.49
CA GLU A 112 1.30 11.06 -12.82
C GLU A 112 0.42 12.09 -13.55
N HIS A 113 -0.03 13.15 -12.88
CA HIS A 113 -0.90 14.19 -13.45
C HIS A 113 -0.21 15.55 -13.60
N ARG A 114 1.12 15.62 -13.40
CA ARG A 114 1.91 16.85 -13.49
C ARG A 114 2.77 16.88 -14.74
#